data_AF-A0AAQ3NQ61-F1
#
_entry.id   AF-A0AAQ3NQ61-F1
#
_cell.length_a   1.000
_cell.length_b   1.000
_cell.length_c   1.000
_cell.angle_alpha   90.00
_cell.angle_beta   90.00
_cell.angle_gamma   90.00
#
_symmetry.space_group_name_H-M   'P 1'
#
loop_
_entity.id
_entity.type
_entity.pdbx_description
1 polymer ?
#
loop_
_entity_poly.entity_id
_entity_poly.type
_entity_poly.pdbx_seq_one_letter_code
_entity_poly.pdbx_strand_id
1 'polypeptide(L)'
;MKCKVVHFFTPFNYDNLEEIHAALNGLLPSDIRVREISPASAEFHARFSAKSKIYHYKIYNDSVMDPFQRHFAYHSVYKLNSAVMKEAAKYFVGKHDFSAFANSSHRDGVPDPVKQIFRFDLKEMVRY
;
A
#
# COMPACT_ATOMS: atom_id res chain seq x y z
N MET A 1 5.91 0.42 -5.07
CA MET A 1 5.00 1.01 -6.07
C MET A 1 3.68 1.32 -5.36
N LYS A 2 3.25 2.59 -5.32
CA LYS A 2 1.95 2.98 -4.74
C LYS A 2 0.92 2.88 -5.85
N CYS A 3 0.26 1.73 -5.97
CA CYS A 3 -0.82 1.54 -6.95
C CYS A 3 -1.99 0.87 -6.24
N LYS A 4 -3.16 1.49 -6.35
CA LYS A 4 -4.42 0.85 -6.00
C LYS A 4 -5.06 0.39 -7.30
N VAL A 5 -5.63 -0.81 -7.25
CA VAL A 5 -6.40 -1.37 -8.36
C VAL A 5 -7.87 -1.25 -7.98
N VAL A 6 -8.68 -0.78 -8.92
CA VAL A 6 -10.14 -0.72 -8.83
C VAL A 6 -10.71 -1.41 -10.06
N HIS A 7 -11.93 -1.92 -9.93
CA HIS A 7 -12.69 -2.47 -11.05
C HIS A 7 -14.11 -1.93 -10.96
N PHE A 8 -14.74 -1.80 -12.12
CA PHE A 8 -16.12 -1.36 -12.26
C PHE A 8 -16.68 -1.91 -13.56
N PHE A 9 -18.00 -2.03 -13.62
CA PHE A 9 -18.71 -2.39 -14.83
C PHE A 9 -19.20 -1.13 -15.52
N THR A 10 -19.24 -1.16 -16.85
CA THR A 10 -19.78 -0.10 -17.69
C THR A 10 -20.98 -0.63 -18.46
N PRO A 11 -22.04 0.17 -18.65
CA PRO A 11 -23.23 -0.27 -19.36
C PRO A 11 -23.03 -0.33 -20.90
N PHE A 12 -21.92 0.21 -21.39
CA PHE A 12 -21.51 0.20 -22.79
C PHE A 12 -20.10 -0.35 -22.91
N ASN A 13 -19.79 -0.88 -24.10
CA ASN A 13 -18.43 -1.21 -24.49
C ASN A 13 -17.75 0.04 -25.04
N TYR A 14 -16.46 0.16 -24.78
CA TYR A 14 -15.64 1.21 -25.36
C TYR A 14 -14.65 0.60 -26.34
N ASP A 15 -14.61 1.16 -27.54
CA ASP A 15 -13.73 0.68 -28.61
C ASP A 15 -12.29 1.19 -28.44
N ASN A 16 -12.10 2.34 -27.77
CA ASN A 16 -10.79 2.94 -27.53
C ASN A 16 -10.55 3.24 -26.03
N LEU A 17 -9.76 2.40 -25.38
CA LEU A 17 -9.41 2.58 -23.96
C LEU A 17 -8.42 3.73 -23.72
N GLU A 18 -7.64 4.15 -24.72
CA GLU A 18 -6.68 5.24 -24.58
C GLU A 18 -7.40 6.59 -24.43
N GLU A 19 -8.48 6.80 -25.17
CA GLU A 19 -9.32 8.00 -25.05
C GLU A 19 -9.95 8.10 -23.66
N ILE A 20 -10.44 6.99 -23.10
CA ILE A 20 -10.97 6.97 -21.73
C ILE A 20 -9.87 7.24 -20.73
N HIS A 21 -8.69 6.64 -20.91
CA HIS A 21 -7.56 6.85 -20.02
C HIS A 21 -7.17 8.33 -19.95
N ALA A 22 -7.15 9.01 -21.11
CA ALA A 22 -6.90 10.44 -21.21
C ALA A 22 -8.04 11.25 -20.56
N ALA A 23 -9.29 10.93 -20.86
CA ALA A 23 -10.46 11.62 -20.31
C ALA A 23 -10.54 11.53 -18.78
N LEU A 24 -10.33 10.33 -18.21
CA LEU A 24 -10.28 10.12 -16.77
C LEU A 24 -9.20 10.99 -16.12
N ASN A 25 -7.98 10.99 -16.67
CA ASN A 25 -6.90 11.81 -16.14
C ASN A 25 -7.13 13.33 -16.33
N GLY A 26 -7.93 13.74 -17.31
CA GLY A 26 -8.35 15.13 -17.50
C GLY A 26 -9.42 15.61 -16.51
N LEU A 27 -10.28 14.70 -16.03
CA LEU A 27 -11.37 15.02 -15.10
C LEU A 27 -10.98 14.83 -13.62
N LEU A 28 -9.99 13.98 -13.33
CA LEU A 28 -9.59 13.68 -11.97
C LEU A 28 -8.82 14.86 -11.31
N PRO A 29 -8.99 15.08 -10.00
CA PRO A 29 -8.19 16.04 -9.24
C PRO A 29 -6.68 15.78 -9.40
N SER A 30 -5.86 16.80 -9.21
CA SER A 30 -4.42 16.75 -9.51
C SER A 30 -3.61 15.68 -8.75
N ASP A 31 -4.14 15.20 -7.63
CA ASP A 31 -3.53 14.20 -6.75
C ASP A 31 -3.91 12.75 -7.09
N ILE A 32 -4.85 12.54 -8.03
CA ILE A 32 -5.29 11.22 -8.47
C ILE A 32 -5.00 11.05 -9.96
N ARG A 33 -4.26 9.99 -10.30
CA ARG A 33 -3.94 9.65 -11.70
C ARG A 33 -4.20 8.19 -11.97
N VAL A 34 -4.88 7.90 -13.08
CA VAL A 34 -4.96 6.56 -13.65
C VAL A 34 -3.64 6.30 -14.37
N ARG A 35 -2.97 5.21 -13.99
CA ARG A 35 -1.68 4.83 -14.61
C ARG A 35 -1.84 3.84 -15.75
N GLU A 36 -2.86 3.01 -15.67
CA GLU A 36 -3.15 1.93 -16.60
C GLU A 36 -4.65 1.66 -16.55
N ILE A 37 -5.21 1.30 -17.71
CA ILE A 37 -6.58 0.80 -17.85
C ILE A 37 -6.53 -0.41 -18.79
N SER A 38 -7.27 -1.45 -18.44
CA SER A 38 -7.35 -2.67 -19.24
C SER A 38 -8.69 -3.36 -19.04
N PRO A 39 -9.17 -4.12 -20.03
CA PRO A 39 -10.33 -4.97 -19.85
C PRO A 39 -9.98 -6.10 -18.86
N ALA A 40 -10.94 -6.48 -18.03
CA ALA A 40 -10.82 -7.60 -17.10
C ALA A 40 -11.92 -8.63 -17.38
N SER A 41 -11.72 -9.88 -16.98
CA SER A 41 -12.79 -10.88 -17.08
C SER A 41 -13.95 -10.53 -16.15
N ALA A 42 -15.16 -11.00 -16.47
CA ALA A 42 -16.37 -10.70 -15.71
C ALA A 42 -16.29 -11.20 -14.24
N GLU A 43 -15.46 -12.21 -13.99
CA GLU A 43 -15.22 -12.81 -12.67
C GLU A 43 -14.15 -12.07 -11.86
N PHE A 44 -13.46 -11.09 -12.46
CA PHE A 44 -12.43 -10.33 -11.76
C PHE A 44 -13.03 -9.41 -10.71
N HIS A 45 -12.48 -9.45 -9.49
CA HIS A 45 -12.82 -8.52 -8.43
C HIS A 45 -11.56 -8.02 -7.74
N ALA A 46 -11.24 -6.72 -7.88
CA ALA A 46 -9.98 -6.12 -7.43
C ALA A 46 -9.59 -6.43 -5.97
N ARG A 47 -10.57 -6.63 -5.07
CA ARG A 47 -10.33 -7.03 -3.68
C ARG A 47 -10.07 -8.52 -3.49
N PHE A 48 -10.82 -9.39 -4.18
CA PHE A 48 -10.87 -10.82 -3.88
C PHE A 48 -9.96 -11.64 -4.80
N SER A 49 -9.73 -11.15 -6.03
CA SER A 49 -8.75 -11.72 -6.96
C SER A 49 -7.29 -11.36 -6.61
N ALA A 50 -7.08 -10.42 -5.66
CA ALA A 50 -5.75 -10.04 -5.22
C ALA A 50 -5.09 -11.15 -4.39
N LYS A 51 -3.89 -11.59 -4.81
CA LYS A 51 -3.14 -12.67 -4.13
C LYS A 51 -2.37 -12.19 -2.89
N SER A 52 -1.85 -10.97 -2.93
CA SER A 52 -1.11 -10.37 -1.82
C SER A 52 -1.06 -8.85 -1.98
N LYS A 53 -0.64 -8.15 -0.92
CA LYS A 53 -0.42 -6.70 -0.91
C LYS A 53 0.95 -6.40 -0.35
N ILE A 54 1.61 -5.39 -0.91
CA ILE A 54 2.91 -4.90 -0.44
C ILE A 54 2.71 -3.48 0.09
N TYR A 55 3.17 -3.25 1.31
CA TYR A 55 3.17 -1.94 1.94
C TYR A 55 4.61 -1.47 2.13
N HIS A 56 4.85 -0.18 1.91
CA HIS A 56 6.12 0.46 2.24
C HIS A 56 5.86 1.58 3.23
N TYR A 57 6.48 1.48 4.40
CA TYR A 57 6.57 2.57 5.36
C TYR A 57 7.95 3.22 5.24
N LYS A 58 7.95 4.56 5.19
CA LYS A 58 9.19 5.35 5.21
C LYS A 58 9.31 6.02 6.57
N ILE A 59 10.46 5.85 7.19
CA ILE A 59 10.82 6.52 8.43
C ILE A 59 12.02 7.41 8.13
N TYR A 60 11.88 8.69 8.45
CA TYR A 60 12.97 9.67 8.40
C TYR A 60 13.64 9.69 9.77
N ASN A 61 14.86 9.15 9.83
CA ASN A 61 15.59 8.90 11.07
C ASN A 61 16.75 9.88 11.23
N ASP A 62 16.43 11.16 11.42
CA ASP A 62 17.40 12.23 11.69
C ASP A 62 16.76 13.25 12.64
N SER A 63 17.59 14.03 13.30
CA SER A 63 17.21 15.10 14.24
C SER A 63 16.30 16.16 13.60
N VAL A 64 16.56 16.51 12.34
CA VAL A 64 15.83 17.56 11.61
C VAL A 64 15.18 16.97 10.37
N MET A 65 13.85 17.11 10.26
CA MET A 65 13.06 16.60 9.14
C MET A 65 13.33 17.38 7.85
N ASP A 66 13.55 16.66 6.74
CA ASP A 66 13.52 17.27 5.41
C ASP A 66 12.09 17.77 5.10
N PRO A 67 11.91 19.07 4.82
CA PRO A 67 10.59 19.65 4.54
C PRO A 67 9.87 19.01 3.34
N PHE A 68 10.59 18.39 2.40
CA PHE A 68 10.01 17.71 1.25
C PHE A 68 9.51 16.30 1.58
N GLN A 69 10.01 15.68 2.65
CA GLN A 69 9.57 14.35 3.07
C GLN A 69 8.43 14.38 4.08
N ARG A 70 8.06 15.57 4.61
CA ARG A 70 7.13 15.73 5.74
C ARG A 70 5.76 15.06 5.55
N HIS A 71 5.28 14.94 4.31
CA HIS A 71 4.01 14.30 3.97
C HIS A 71 4.16 12.84 3.49
N PHE A 72 5.40 12.34 3.37
CA PHE A 72 5.70 11.06 2.74
C PHE A 72 6.47 10.08 3.63
N ALA A 73 6.98 10.53 4.78
CA ALA A 73 7.68 9.72 5.75
C ALA A 73 7.32 10.16 7.18
N TYR A 74 7.33 9.19 8.11
CA TYR A 74 7.22 9.45 9.53
C TYR A 74 8.56 9.98 10.06
N HIS A 75 8.56 11.12 10.77
CA HIS A 75 9.77 11.65 11.40
C HIS A 75 10.00 10.99 12.75
N SER A 76 11.10 10.26 12.90
CA SER A 76 11.56 9.77 14.20
C SER A 76 12.57 10.74 14.78
N VAL A 77 12.22 11.38 15.91
CA VAL A 77 13.14 12.25 16.67
C VAL A 77 14.23 11.43 17.37
N TYR A 78 13.93 10.17 17.70
CA TYR A 78 14.88 9.25 18.32
C TYR A 78 15.63 8.45 17.25
N LYS A 79 16.94 8.24 17.48
CA LYS A 79 17.75 7.37 16.62
C LYS A 79 17.29 5.93 16.74
N LEU A 80 16.79 5.40 15.63
CA LEU A 80 16.41 4.00 15.51
C LEU A 80 17.64 3.10 15.30
N ASN A 81 17.63 1.94 15.95
CA ASN A 81 18.63 0.89 15.74
C ASN A 81 18.15 -0.07 14.64
N SER A 82 18.64 0.12 13.42
CA SER A 82 18.24 -0.67 12.26
C SER A 82 18.62 -2.14 12.38
N ALA A 83 19.70 -2.49 13.08
CA ALA A 83 20.11 -3.87 13.30
C ALA A 83 19.09 -4.62 14.16
N VAL A 84 18.67 -4.01 15.29
CA VAL A 84 17.64 -4.59 16.16
C VAL A 84 16.30 -4.69 15.44
N MET A 85 15.92 -3.68 14.65
CA MET A 85 14.69 -3.73 13.85
C MET A 85 14.72 -4.84 12.77
N LYS A 86 15.88 -5.06 12.13
CA LYS A 86 16.05 -6.17 11.16
C LYS A 86 15.89 -7.53 11.82
N GLU A 87 16.44 -7.72 13.02
CA GLU A 87 16.24 -8.96 13.78
C GLU A 87 14.78 -9.12 14.21
N ALA A 88 14.15 -8.07 14.72
CA ALA A 88 12.75 -8.08 15.11
C ALA A 88 11.81 -8.42 13.92
N ALA A 89 12.10 -7.89 12.72
CA ALA A 89 11.30 -8.12 11.51
C ALA A 89 11.19 -9.62 11.14
N LYS A 90 12.21 -10.43 11.45
CA LYS A 90 12.19 -11.87 11.16
C LYS A 90 11.08 -12.61 11.89
N TYR A 91 10.74 -12.18 13.11
CA TYR A 91 9.67 -12.79 13.91
C TYR A 91 8.28 -12.56 13.32
N PHE A 92 8.11 -11.55 12.46
CA PHE A 92 6.82 -11.26 11.81
C PHE A 92 6.56 -12.17 10.60
N VAL A 93 7.60 -12.72 9.97
CA VAL A 93 7.46 -13.58 8.79
C VAL A 93 6.84 -14.91 9.19
N GLY A 94 5.89 -15.40 8.38
CA GLY A 94 5.11 -16.62 8.68
C GLY A 94 3.65 -16.34 9.00
N LYS A 95 2.97 -17.35 9.54
CA LYS A 95 1.54 -17.32 9.88
C LYS A 95 1.38 -17.05 11.38
N HIS A 96 0.80 -15.91 11.73
CA HIS A 96 0.66 -15.47 13.12
C HIS A 96 -0.72 -14.83 13.35
N ASP A 97 -1.16 -14.83 14.60
CA ASP A 97 -2.30 -14.03 15.06
C ASP A 97 -1.83 -12.58 15.29
N PHE A 98 -2.39 -11.63 14.53
CA PHE A 98 -2.05 -10.22 14.61
C PHE A 98 -3.07 -9.38 15.39
N SER A 99 -3.89 -10.00 16.25
CA SER A 99 -4.90 -9.29 17.07
C SER A 99 -4.31 -8.15 17.90
N ALA A 100 -3.08 -8.32 18.42
CA ALA A 100 -2.38 -7.27 19.18
C ALA A 100 -2.06 -6.00 18.38
N PHE A 101 -2.11 -6.07 17.04
CA PHE A 101 -1.88 -4.96 16.12
C PHE A 101 -3.18 -4.43 15.49
N ALA A 102 -4.32 -5.01 15.82
CA ALA A 102 -5.63 -4.59 15.31
C ALA A 102 -6.17 -3.41 16.14
N ASN A 103 -6.96 -2.54 15.48
CA ASN A 103 -7.63 -1.45 16.17
C ASN A 103 -8.80 -2.00 17.01
N SER A 104 -8.88 -1.59 18.27
CA SER A 104 -9.87 -2.09 19.26
C SER A 104 -11.32 -1.69 18.96
N SER A 105 -11.54 -0.77 18.02
CA SER A 105 -12.85 -0.20 17.68
C SER A 105 -13.64 -0.98 16.61
N HIS A 106 -13.12 -2.11 16.10
CA HIS A 106 -13.85 -2.95 15.14
C HIS A 106 -14.48 -4.15 15.83
N ARG A 107 -15.73 -4.00 16.27
CA ARG A 107 -16.52 -5.06 16.93
C ARG A 107 -17.48 -5.81 16.00
N ASP A 108 -17.69 -5.34 14.77
CA ASP A 108 -18.57 -6.01 13.82
C ASP A 108 -17.77 -6.67 12.69
N GLY A 109 -17.93 -7.99 12.54
CA GLY A 109 -17.39 -8.75 11.41
C GLY A 109 -15.86 -8.86 11.34
N VAL A 110 -15.18 -9.03 12.48
CA VAL A 110 -13.71 -9.11 12.59
C VAL A 110 -13.16 -10.12 11.57
N PRO A 111 -12.44 -9.67 10.53
CA PRO A 111 -11.77 -10.58 9.61
C PRO A 111 -10.74 -11.38 10.40
N ASP A 112 -10.62 -12.68 10.10
CA ASP A 112 -9.65 -13.59 10.74
C ASP A 112 -8.31 -12.88 11.02
N PRO A 113 -7.91 -12.70 12.29
CA PRO A 113 -6.72 -11.96 12.65
C PRO A 113 -5.43 -12.70 12.29
N VAL A 114 -5.54 -13.99 11.95
CA VAL A 114 -4.43 -14.80 11.49
C VAL A 114 -4.06 -14.38 10.07
N LYS A 115 -2.85 -13.86 9.90
CA LYS A 115 -2.30 -13.45 8.59
C LYS A 115 -0.99 -14.16 8.32
N GLN A 116 -0.70 -14.31 7.03
CA GLN A 116 0.60 -14.77 6.57
C GLN A 116 1.41 -13.60 6.02
N ILE A 117 2.56 -13.31 6.64
CA ILE A 117 3.53 -12.37 6.11
C ILE A 117 4.57 -13.16 5.32
N PHE A 118 4.61 -12.93 4.01
CA PHE A 118 5.57 -13.58 3.10
C PHE A 118 6.97 -12.96 3.20
N ARG A 119 7.05 -11.67 3.52
CA ARG A 119 8.31 -10.91 3.55
C ARG A 119 8.16 -9.65 4.40
N PHE A 120 9.17 -9.37 5.24
CA PHE A 120 9.29 -8.13 5.98
C PHE A 120 10.75 -7.65 5.90
N ASP A 121 11.01 -6.68 5.04
CA ASP A 121 12.36 -6.16 4.82
C ASP A 121 12.51 -4.76 5.41
N LEU A 122 13.67 -4.51 6.03
CA LEU A 122 14.12 -3.16 6.36
C LEU A 122 15.27 -2.76 5.44
N LYS A 123 15.06 -1.68 4.70
CA LYS A 123 16.05 -1.12 3.77
C LYS A 123 16.44 0.28 4.25
N GLU A 124 17.74 0.48 4.44
CA GLU A 124 18.30 1.82 4.62
C GLU A 124 18.43 2.47 3.24
N MET A 125 17.85 3.67 3.10
CA MET A 125 18.01 4.47 1.89
C MET A 125 19.10 5.49 2.18
N VAL A 126 20.22 5.39 1.47
CA VAL A 126 21.25 6.42 1.49
C VAL A 126 20.68 7.65 0.78
N ARG A 127 20.83 8.83 1.38
CA ARG A 127 20.42 10.10 0.76
C ARG A 127 21.22 10.28 -0.54
N TYR A 128 20.54 10.70 -1.61
CA TYR A 128 21.17 11.31 -2.78
C TYR A 128 21.36 12.80 -2.50
#